data_AF-A0A9R1UN62-F1
#
_entry.id   AF-A0A9R1UN62-F1
#
_cell.length_a   1.000
_cell.length_b   1.000
_cell.length_c   1.000
_cell.angle_alpha   90.00
_cell.angle_beta   90.00
_cell.angle_gamma   90.00
#
_symmetry.space_group_name_H-M   'P 1'
#
loop_
_entity.id
_entity.type
_entity.pdbx_description
1 polymer ?
#
loop_
_entity_poly.entity_id
_entity_poly.type
_entity_poly.pdbx_seq_one_letter_code
_entity_poly.pdbx_strand_id
1 'polypeptide(L)'
;MSIITLAFCHCWNLYQFNINNVFLYVLNKVTMIILYLLKKFGNFIIILHVYVDDIILARNNELEITKDKDFLKSRFLIKDVGKLKYFLGIKVINIQGVFV
;
A
#
# COMPACT_ATOMS: atom_id res chain seq x y z
N MET A 1 -12.96 5.63 7.07
CA MET A 1 -11.84 4.99 7.80
C MET A 1 -10.61 5.06 6.92
N SER A 2 -9.49 5.64 7.37
CA SER A 2 -8.25 5.68 6.56
C SER A 2 -7.54 4.32 6.58
N ILE A 3 -6.70 4.02 5.59
CA ILE A 3 -5.89 2.78 5.60
C ILE A 3 -4.93 2.73 6.80
N ILE A 4 -4.44 3.88 7.28
CA ILE A 4 -3.60 3.99 8.47
C ILE A 4 -4.40 3.58 9.71
N THR A 5 -5.62 4.10 9.86
CA THR A 5 -6.50 3.74 10.99
C THR A 5 -6.81 2.24 10.98
N LEU A 6 -7.07 1.66 9.82
CA LEU A 6 -7.35 0.23 9.71
C LEU A 6 -6.12 -0.63 10.06
N ALA A 7 -4.96 -0.27 9.51
CA ALA A 7 -3.72 -0.97 9.80
C ALA A 7 -3.34 -0.87 11.28
N PHE A 8 -3.60 0.28 11.91
CA PHE A 8 -3.44 0.48 13.36
C PHE A 8 -4.33 -0.47 14.16
N CYS A 9 -5.62 -0.54 13.87
CA CYS A 9 -6.55 -1.41 14.61
C CYS A 9 -6.19 -2.91 14.50
N HIS A 10 -5.48 -3.31 13.46
CA HIS A 10 -5.11 -4.70 13.21
C HIS A 10 -3.59 -4.99 13.36
N CYS A 11 -2.80 -4.01 13.83
CA CYS A 11 -1.35 -4.10 13.95
C CYS A 11 -0.64 -4.54 12.64
N TRP A 12 -1.14 -4.13 11.48
CA TRP A 12 -0.56 -4.49 10.19
C TRP A 12 0.58 -3.56 9.81
N ASN A 13 1.63 -4.12 9.23
CA ASN A 13 2.68 -3.32 8.62
C ASN A 13 2.22 -2.76 7.26
N LEU A 14 2.47 -1.47 7.05
CA LEU A 14 2.20 -0.77 5.81
C LEU A 14 3.48 -0.65 4.98
N TYR A 15 3.38 -0.92 3.68
CA TYR A 15 4.49 -0.85 2.74
C TYR A 15 4.15 0.10 1.61
N GLN A 16 5.10 0.93 1.22
CA GLN A 16 4.94 1.96 0.20
C GLN A 16 5.73 1.57 -1.05
N PHE A 17 5.09 1.74 -2.21
CA PHE A 17 5.71 1.66 -3.52
C PHE A 17 5.42 2.92 -4.28
N ASN A 18 6.43 3.46 -4.97
CA ASN A 18 6.24 4.58 -5.86
C ASN A 18 6.04 4.06 -7.28
N ILE A 19 5.02 4.55 -7.98
CA ILE A 19 4.76 4.23 -9.38
C ILE A 19 5.37 5.31 -10.25
N ASN A 20 6.15 4.94 -11.26
CA ASN A 20 6.59 5.92 -12.24
C ASN A 20 5.37 6.49 -12.99
N ASN A 21 5.25 7.83 -13.00
CA ASN A 21 4.07 8.59 -13.47
C ASN A 21 3.60 8.24 -14.89
N VAL A 22 4.41 7.55 -15.70
CA VAL A 22 4.03 6.97 -16.99
C VAL A 22 2.79 6.07 -16.87
N PHE A 23 2.63 5.34 -15.77
CA PHE A 23 1.47 4.47 -15.53
C PHE A 23 0.19 5.28 -15.24
N LEU A 24 0.32 6.35 -14.46
CA LEU A 24 -0.80 7.22 -14.14
C LEU A 24 -1.36 7.90 -15.39
N TYR A 25 -0.54 8.27 -16.38
CA TYR A 25 -1.04 8.81 -17.64
C TYR A 25 -2.00 7.87 -18.39
N VAL A 26 -1.86 6.54 -18.26
CA VAL A 26 -2.73 5.57 -18.91
C VAL A 26 -4.08 5.40 -18.17
N LEU A 27 -4.13 5.62 -16.85
CA LEU A 27 -5.38 5.66 -16.07
C LEU A 27 -6.01 7.06 -15.96
N ASN A 28 -5.23 8.13 -16.13
CA ASN A 28 -5.62 9.52 -15.86
C ASN A 28 -6.41 10.18 -16.99
N LYS A 29 -7.60 9.66 -17.30
CA LYS A 29 -8.67 10.55 -17.79
C LYS A 29 -9.65 10.97 -16.70
N VAL A 30 -9.52 10.47 -15.47
CA VAL A 30 -10.42 10.80 -14.35
C VAL A 30 -9.66 10.76 -13.02
N THR A 31 -9.40 11.95 -12.45
CA THR A 31 -9.26 12.32 -11.01
C THR A 31 -8.38 11.47 -10.06
N MET A 32 -8.05 12.04 -8.88
CA MET A 32 -7.46 11.33 -7.74
C MET A 32 -8.37 10.18 -7.26
N ILE A 33 -8.39 9.07 -7.99
CA ILE A 33 -9.10 7.87 -7.58
C ILE A 33 -8.27 7.24 -6.46
N ILE A 34 -8.70 7.47 -5.22
CA ILE A 34 -8.33 6.63 -4.09
C ILE A 34 -8.91 5.24 -4.39
N LEU A 35 -8.12 4.38 -5.03
CA LEU A 35 -8.53 3.01 -5.33
C LEU A 35 -8.17 2.13 -4.15
N TYR A 36 -9.19 1.51 -3.56
CA TYR A 36 -9.06 0.55 -2.47
C TYR A 36 -9.42 -0.84 -2.96
N LEU A 37 -8.44 -1.74 -3.06
CA LEU A 37 -8.67 -3.15 -3.41
C LEU A 37 -8.51 -4.00 -2.16
N LEU A 38 -9.59 -4.65 -1.74
CA LEU A 38 -9.57 -5.67 -0.69
C LEU A 38 -9.79 -7.04 -1.34
N LYS A 39 -8.84 -7.95 -1.15
CA LYS A 39 -9.02 -9.35 -1.51
C LYS A 39 -8.89 -10.21 -0.28
N LYS A 40 -9.91 -11.04 -0.03
CA LYS A 40 -9.95 -11.99 1.08
C LYS A 40 -9.82 -13.41 0.54
N PHE A 41 -8.90 -14.18 1.11
CA PHE A 41 -8.70 -15.60 0.80
C PHE A 41 -8.74 -16.39 2.10
N GLY A 42 -9.91 -16.92 2.46
CA GLY A 42 -10.12 -17.50 3.78
C GLY A 42 -9.84 -16.46 4.88
N ASN A 43 -8.80 -16.69 5.69
CA ASN A 43 -8.39 -15.79 6.76
C ASN A 43 -7.36 -14.74 6.31
N PHE A 44 -6.88 -14.77 5.07
CA PHE A 44 -5.90 -13.82 4.56
C PHE A 44 -6.58 -12.61 3.94
N ILE A 45 -6.02 -11.42 4.24
CA ILE A 45 -6.48 -10.14 3.74
C ILE A 45 -5.28 -9.41 3.15
N ILE A 46 -5.45 -8.98 1.90
CA ILE A 46 -4.54 -8.04 1.24
C ILE A 46 -5.33 -6.78 0.88
N ILE A 47 -4.73 -5.63 1.16
CA ILE A 47 -5.26 -4.32 0.85
C ILE A 47 -4.24 -3.55 0.05
N LEU A 48 -4.66 -3.03 -1.10
CA LEU A 48 -3.91 -2.05 -1.89
C LEU A 48 -4.66 -0.73 -1.91
N HIS A 49 -3.98 0.34 -1.54
CA HIS A 49 -4.48 1.71 -1.55
C HIS A 49 -3.59 2.56 -2.45
N VAL A 50 -4.13 3.00 -3.59
CA VAL A 50 -3.40 3.79 -4.59
C VAL A 50 -3.76 5.27 -4.41
N TYR A 51 -2.74 6.12 -4.30
CA TYR A 51 -2.87 7.57 -4.13
C TYR A 51 -1.79 8.28 -4.96
N VAL A 52 -2.20 9.04 -5.98
CA VAL A 52 -1.31 9.78 -6.89
C VAL A 52 -0.14 8.89 -7.33
N ASP A 53 1.07 9.13 -6.83
CA ASP A 53 2.28 8.40 -7.26
C ASP A 53 2.65 7.24 -6.32
N ASP A 54 1.86 6.98 -5.28
CA ASP A 54 2.15 5.96 -4.25
C ASP A 54 1.09 4.85 -4.20
N ILE A 55 1.56 3.61 -4.04
CA ILE A 55 0.77 2.43 -3.66
C ILE A 55 1.13 2.08 -2.22
N ILE A 56 0.12 1.96 -1.38
CA ILE A 56 0.25 1.46 -0.02
C ILE A 56 -0.35 0.06 0.05
N LEU A 57 0.47 -0.90 0.47
CA LEU A 57 0.10 -2.29 0.68
C LEU A 57 -0.02 -2.57 2.18
N ALA A 58 -1.14 -3.15 2.59
CA ALA A 58 -1.34 -3.74 3.90
C ALA A 58 -1.68 -5.22 3.75
N ARG A 59 -1.06 -6.09 4.54
CA ARG A 59 -1.36 -7.53 4.57
C ARG A 59 -1.34 -8.03 6.00
N ASN A 60 -2.24 -8.97 6.30
CA ASN A 60 -2.29 -9.60 7.62
C ASN A 60 -1.33 -10.78 7.80
N ASN A 61 -0.63 -11.21 6.75
CA ASN A 61 0.36 -12.27 6.77
C ASN A 61 1.67 -11.78 6.16
N GLU A 62 2.68 -11.53 7.00
CA GLU A 62 3.97 -11.00 6.55
C GLU A 62 4.75 -11.97 5.65
N LEU A 63 4.56 -13.28 5.83
CA LEU A 63 5.30 -14.29 5.05
C LEU A 63 5.00 -14.20 3.55
N GLU A 64 3.82 -13.70 3.20
CA GLU A 64 3.39 -13.60 1.82
C GLU A 64 3.62 -12.20 1.21
N ILE A 65 4.07 -11.22 2.01
CA ILE A 65 4.25 -9.85 1.52
C ILE A 65 5.31 -9.76 0.42
N THR A 66 6.35 -10.59 0.50
CA THR A 66 7.38 -10.68 -0.52
C THR A 66 6.79 -11.15 -1.85
N LYS A 67 5.85 -12.11 -1.81
CA LYS A 67 5.17 -12.59 -3.03
C LYS A 67 4.33 -11.48 -3.67
N ASP A 68 3.64 -10.66 -2.88
CA ASP A 68 2.89 -9.52 -3.42
C ASP A 68 3.82 -8.46 -4.01
N LYS A 69 4.92 -8.16 -3.32
CA LYS A 69 5.95 -7.24 -3.79
C LYS A 69 6.47 -7.66 -5.16
N ASP A 70 6.83 -8.93 -5.29
CA ASP A 70 7.36 -9.48 -6.53
C ASP A 70 6.30 -9.51 -7.62
N PHE A 71 5.05 -9.85 -7.29
CA PHE A 71 3.93 -9.79 -8.23
C PHE A 71 3.71 -8.36 -8.76
N LEU A 72 3.67 -7.36 -7.87
CA LEU A 72 3.51 -5.97 -8.26
C LEU A 72 4.68 -5.47 -9.12
N LYS A 73 5.93 -5.81 -8.76
CA LYS A 73 7.13 -5.48 -9.55
C LYS A 73 7.15 -6.16 -10.92
N SER A 74 6.59 -7.37 -11.02
CA SER A 74 6.51 -8.09 -12.29
C SER A 74 5.49 -7.47 -13.26
N ARG A 75 4.47 -6.81 -12.73
CA ARG A 75 3.36 -6.26 -13.51
C ARG A 75 3.48 -4.76 -13.78
N PHE A 76 4.13 -4.03 -12.87
CA PHE A 76 4.23 -2.58 -12.90
C PHE A 76 5.68 -2.14 -12.67
N LEU A 77 6.09 -1.07 -13.34
CA LEU A 77 7.36 -0.42 -13.09
C LEU A 77 7.26 0.43 -11.81
N ILE A 78 7.43 -0.23 -10.67
CA ILE A 78 7.33 0.37 -9.33
C ILE A 78 8.66 0.31 -8.58
N LYS A 79 8.87 1.30 -7.72
CA LYS A 79 9.99 1.36 -6.79
C LYS A 79 9.50 1.00 -5.38
N ASP A 80 10.08 -0.04 -4.78
CA ASP A 80 9.82 -0.41 -3.39
C ASP A 80 10.51 0.58 -2.44
N VAL A 81 9.72 1.39 -1.74
CA VAL A 81 10.21 2.37 -0.75
C VAL A 81 10.42 1.69 0.61
N GLY A 82 9.81 0.52 0.81
CA GLY A 82 9.85 -0.24 2.06
C GLY A 82 8.66 0.07 2.95
N LYS A 83 8.85 0.03 4.27
CA LYS A 83 7.78 0.36 5.24
C LYS A 83 7.36 1.83 5.09
N LEU A 84 6.08 2.11 5.20
CA LEU A 84 5.52 3.46 5.14
C LEU A 84 6.13 4.33 6.25
N LYS A 85 6.84 5.39 5.87
CA LYS A 85 7.47 6.36 6.78
C LYS A 85 6.82 7.73 6.73
N TYR A 86 6.19 8.07 5.61
CA TYR A 86 5.52 9.33 5.41
C TYR A 86 4.23 9.09 4.61
N PHE A 87 3.14 9.71 5.01
CA PHE A 87 1.89 9.71 4.26
C PHE A 87 1.29 11.11 4.28
N LEU A 88 0.98 11.67 3.11
CA LEU A 88 0.47 13.04 2.96
C LEU A 88 1.35 14.11 3.66
N GLY A 89 2.67 13.91 3.66
CA GLY A 89 3.62 14.81 4.34
C GLY A 89 3.71 14.63 5.86
N ILE A 90 2.90 13.74 6.44
CA ILE A 90 2.94 13.42 7.87
C ILE A 90 3.89 12.24 8.08
N LYS A 91 4.83 12.37 9.02
CA LYS A 91 5.71 11.27 9.41
C LYS A 91 4.89 10.20 10.12
N VAL A 92 5.04 8.96 9.67
CA VAL A 92 4.40 7.78 10.24
C VAL A 92 5.47 6.97 10.95
N ILE A 93 5.35 6.81 12.27
CA ILE A 93 6.26 5.98 13.05
C ILE A 93 5.57 4.64 13.31
N ASN A 94 6.08 3.57 12.70
CA ASN A 94 5.59 2.22 12.91
C ASN A 94 6.45 1.49 13.95
N ILE A 95 5.93 1.36 15.17
CA ILE A 95 6.51 0.59 16.27
C ILE A 95 5.68 -0.69 16.42
N GLN A 96 6.09 -1.76 15.76
CA GLN A 96 5.43 -3.08 15.87
C GLN A 96 3.91 -3.06 15.57
N GLY A 97 3.47 -2.30 14.57
CA GLY A 97 2.05 -2.17 14.21
C GLY A 97 1.31 -1.02 14.89
N VAL A 98 1.98 -0.30 15.79
CA VAL A 98 1.50 0.99 16.33
C VAL A 98 1.97 2.11 15.42
N PHE A 99 1.04 2.93 14.95
CA PHE A 99 1.29 4.12 14.14
C PHE A 99 1.10 5.37 15.01
N VAL A 100 2.17 6.16 15.17
CA VAL A 100 2.18 7.49 15.84
C VAL A 100 2.53 8.57 14.83
#